data_AF-A0A9D7SMF5-F1
#
_entry.id   AF-A0A9D7SMF5-F1
#
_cell.length_a   1.000
_cell.length_b   1.000
_cell.length_c   1.000
_cell.angle_alpha   90.00
_cell.angle_beta   90.00
_cell.angle_gamma   90.00
#
_symmetry.space_group_name_H-M   'P 1'
#
loop_
_entity.id
_entity.type
_entity.pdbx_description
1 polymer ?
#
loop_
_entity_poly.entity_id
_entity_poly.type
_entity_poly.pdbx_seq_one_letter_code
_entity_poly.pdbx_strand_id
1 'polypeptide(L)'
;MPRLTFAAALALLAGAAFAQHDHGAPAATQGPAARPTTKDWTRQPVLLPTTNRGGDRASAVLKPRGIEAATVTVYAPGGPEARRRVDYPVGPEGARIESAAPQAGNYHWVVARQEIPGAVPEVRVASTAWYFSNPGPAPTELLRRSRHELEIIPDPLPREHGNYRESEKWRFLVRWQGRPLAGQPLTLETEFGSRTTAQTDDQGYATVLFPRDFKAASGDGTGGHGRRRAGFVVATEREDGGRRYLTAFNHGYAQDDDRDRSLAWGAAFGLVGMIGALPLLRRRAARTDFGGDHA
;
A
#
# COMPACT_ATOMS: atom_id res chain seq x y z
N MET A 1 6.19 -75.70 13.15
CA MET A 1 5.47 -74.90 12.15
C MET A 1 5.15 -73.54 12.76
N PRO A 2 5.54 -72.42 12.11
CA PRO A 2 5.63 -71.13 12.77
C PRO A 2 4.34 -70.33 12.64
N ARG A 3 3.99 -69.54 13.66
CA ARG A 3 3.36 -68.24 13.48
C ARG A 3 3.92 -67.28 14.54
N LEU A 4 4.83 -66.42 14.09
CA LEU A 4 5.14 -65.16 14.73
C LEU A 4 3.91 -64.25 14.61
N THR A 5 3.52 -63.61 15.71
CA THR A 5 2.80 -62.35 15.69
C THR A 5 3.45 -61.41 16.69
N PHE A 6 3.92 -60.29 16.15
CA PHE A 6 4.61 -59.19 16.79
C PHE A 6 3.60 -58.11 17.19
N ALA A 7 4.09 -57.13 17.96
CA ALA A 7 3.55 -55.80 18.25
C ALA A 7 2.71 -55.69 19.54
N ALA A 8 3.25 -55.08 20.62
CA ALA A 8 3.43 -53.63 20.85
C ALA A 8 2.14 -53.01 21.40
N ALA A 9 2.11 -52.05 22.32
CA ALA A 9 3.07 -51.42 23.20
C ALA A 9 2.22 -50.63 24.22
N LEU A 10 2.86 -50.30 25.34
CA LEU A 10 2.44 -49.42 26.44
C LEU A 10 1.74 -48.11 26.01
N ALA A 11 0.69 -47.70 26.73
CA ALA A 11 0.44 -46.30 27.05
C ALA A 11 -0.28 -46.18 28.40
N LEU A 12 0.40 -45.52 29.33
CA LEU A 12 -0.04 -45.20 30.69
C LEU A 12 -0.93 -43.96 30.73
N LEU A 13 -1.79 -43.93 31.76
CA LEU A 13 -2.69 -42.86 32.18
C LEU A 13 -1.97 -41.61 32.74
N ALA A 14 -2.54 -40.44 32.50
CA ALA A 14 -2.74 -39.28 33.41
C ALA A 14 -3.27 -38.10 32.55
N GLY A 15 -4.22 -37.25 32.92
CA GLY A 15 -4.71 -36.84 34.22
C GLY A 15 -4.55 -35.32 34.38
N ALA A 16 -5.68 -34.61 34.41
CA ALA A 16 -5.94 -33.32 35.06
C ALA A 16 -5.79 -31.97 34.31
N ALA A 17 -6.87 -31.19 34.48
CA ALA A 17 -6.96 -29.77 34.87
C ALA A 17 -6.80 -28.67 33.82
N PHE A 18 -7.96 -28.10 33.44
CA PHE A 18 -8.09 -26.73 32.96
C PHE A 18 -7.79 -25.76 34.12
N ALA A 19 -6.71 -25.01 34.01
CA ALA A 19 -6.42 -23.87 34.88
C ALA A 19 -7.11 -22.62 34.31
N GLN A 20 -8.12 -22.15 35.04
CA GLN A 20 -8.76 -20.86 34.88
C GLN A 20 -7.86 -19.80 35.52
N HIS A 21 -7.31 -18.88 34.72
CA HIS A 21 -6.65 -17.68 35.23
C HIS A 21 -7.50 -16.46 34.86
N ASP A 22 -8.20 -15.98 35.89
CA ASP A 22 -8.95 -14.74 35.92
C ASP A 22 -8.00 -13.65 36.47
N HIS A 23 -7.74 -12.62 35.67
CA HIS A 23 -7.08 -11.40 36.14
C HIS A 23 -7.90 -10.21 35.66
N GLY A 24 -8.74 -9.72 36.57
CA GLY A 24 -9.47 -8.48 36.40
C GLY A 24 -8.55 -7.25 36.41
N ALA A 25 -8.80 -6.36 35.47
CA ALA A 25 -8.49 -4.94 35.53
C ALA A 25 -9.61 -4.18 34.77
N PRO A 26 -9.92 -2.93 35.16
CA PRO A 26 -11.27 -2.38 35.03
C PRO A 26 -11.64 -2.01 33.60
N ALA A 27 -12.89 -2.31 33.24
CA ALA A 27 -13.51 -1.87 32.00
C ALA A 27 -13.63 -0.35 31.99
N ALA A 28 -12.74 0.31 31.26
CA ALA A 28 -12.99 1.65 30.77
C ALA A 28 -14.13 1.55 29.75
N THR A 29 -15.25 2.20 30.07
CA THR A 29 -16.44 2.32 29.21
C THR A 29 -16.10 3.16 27.97
N GLN A 30 -15.37 2.60 27.02
CA GLN A 30 -15.32 3.14 25.67
C GLN A 30 -16.62 2.72 24.97
N GLY A 31 -17.55 3.67 24.84
CA GLY A 31 -18.76 3.47 24.03
C GLY A 31 -18.38 2.96 22.63
N PRO A 32 -19.24 2.16 21.98
CA PRO A 32 -18.90 1.50 20.73
C PRO A 32 -18.48 2.53 19.69
N ALA A 33 -17.19 2.53 19.34
CA ALA A 33 -16.68 3.33 18.26
C ALA A 33 -17.45 2.94 16.99
N ALA A 34 -18.26 3.87 16.47
CA ALA A 34 -19.05 3.65 15.26
C ALA A 34 -18.17 3.05 14.17
N ARG A 35 -18.51 1.83 13.75
CA ARG A 35 -17.81 1.14 12.67
C ARG A 35 -17.99 2.00 11.42
N PRO A 36 -16.90 2.42 10.75
CA PRO A 36 -17.00 3.22 9.54
C PRO A 36 -17.92 2.51 8.53
N THR A 37 -18.90 3.23 8.00
CA THR A 37 -19.76 2.70 6.93
C THR A 37 -18.90 2.49 5.69
N THR A 38 -19.30 1.60 4.78
CA THR A 38 -18.53 1.25 3.57
C THR A 38 -18.15 2.44 2.69
N LYS A 39 -18.74 3.63 2.91
CA LYS A 39 -18.44 4.88 2.21
C LYS A 39 -17.23 5.65 2.79
N ASP A 40 -17.01 5.57 4.10
CA ASP A 40 -15.91 6.25 4.80
C ASP A 40 -15.05 5.23 5.53
N TRP A 41 -14.29 4.45 4.77
CA TRP A 41 -13.49 3.31 5.26
C TRP A 41 -12.37 3.68 6.25
N THR A 42 -12.06 4.96 6.41
CA THR A 42 -11.06 5.48 7.35
C THR A 42 -11.56 6.76 8.02
N ARG A 43 -11.06 7.01 9.23
CA ARG A 43 -11.23 8.30 9.94
C ARG A 43 -10.08 9.27 9.69
N GLN A 44 -9.03 8.84 8.99
CA GLN A 44 -7.87 9.66 8.70
C GLN A 44 -8.16 10.67 7.58
N PRO A 45 -7.44 11.80 7.52
CA PRO A 45 -7.46 12.70 6.38
C PRO A 45 -7.08 11.98 5.08
N VAL A 46 -7.89 12.14 4.04
CA VAL A 46 -7.69 11.50 2.73
C VAL A 46 -7.67 12.56 1.63
N LEU A 47 -6.69 12.48 0.74
CA LEU A 47 -6.61 13.23 -0.50
C LEU A 47 -6.34 12.27 -1.66
N LEU A 48 -7.41 11.80 -2.30
CA LEU A 48 -7.36 10.84 -3.41
C LEU A 48 -8.17 11.35 -4.61
N PRO A 49 -7.88 10.87 -5.83
CA PRO A 49 -8.68 11.20 -7.01
C PRO A 49 -10.13 10.74 -6.87
N THR A 50 -11.06 11.49 -7.44
CA THR A 50 -12.49 11.11 -7.49
C THR A 50 -12.77 9.98 -8.49
N THR A 51 -11.92 9.83 -9.51
CA THR A 51 -12.01 8.74 -10.49
C THR A 51 -10.69 8.02 -10.64
N ASN A 52 -10.74 6.68 -10.67
CA ASN A 52 -9.56 5.85 -11.00
C ASN A 52 -9.16 5.96 -12.48
N ARG A 53 -10.03 6.51 -13.35
CA ARG A 53 -9.61 6.96 -14.67
C ARG A 53 -8.83 8.25 -14.46
N GLY A 54 -7.53 8.18 -14.73
CA GLY A 54 -6.66 9.34 -14.76
C GLY A 54 -7.36 10.46 -15.50
N GLY A 55 -7.31 11.66 -14.92
CA GLY A 55 -7.78 12.85 -15.61
C GLY A 55 -7.02 13.05 -16.93
N ASP A 56 -7.30 14.17 -17.58
CA ASP A 56 -6.48 14.59 -18.71
C ASP A 56 -4.98 14.53 -18.33
N ARG A 57 -4.09 14.26 -19.28
CA ARG A 57 -2.63 14.12 -19.00
C ARG A 57 -2.06 15.32 -18.24
N ALA A 58 -2.72 16.47 -18.36
CA ALA A 58 -2.35 17.72 -17.72
C ALA A 58 -3.18 18.08 -16.46
N SER A 59 -4.27 17.39 -16.13
CA SER A 59 -5.14 17.77 -15.00
C SER A 59 -5.77 16.59 -14.26
N ALA A 60 -6.07 16.79 -12.97
CA ALA A 60 -6.75 15.79 -12.16
C ALA A 60 -7.66 16.46 -11.13
N VAL A 61 -8.69 15.75 -10.68
CA VAL A 61 -9.57 16.21 -9.61
C VAL A 61 -9.30 15.38 -8.36
N LEU A 62 -8.82 16.02 -7.31
CA LEU A 62 -8.57 15.41 -6.01
C LEU A 62 -9.61 15.92 -5.02
N LYS A 63 -10.20 15.00 -4.24
CA LYS A 63 -11.23 15.36 -3.26
C LYS A 63 -10.75 15.07 -1.84
N PRO A 64 -10.53 16.11 -1.02
CA PRO A 64 -10.28 15.93 0.40
C PRO A 64 -11.47 15.26 1.09
N ARG A 65 -11.22 14.32 2.01
CA ARG A 65 -12.20 13.69 2.90
C ARG A 65 -11.61 13.56 4.30
N GLY A 66 -12.45 13.67 5.34
CA GLY A 66 -11.96 13.69 6.73
C GLY A 66 -11.13 14.93 7.08
N ILE A 67 -11.13 15.96 6.23
CA ILE A 67 -10.41 17.22 6.36
C ILE A 67 -11.18 18.33 5.63
N GLU A 68 -11.29 19.50 6.25
CA GLU A 68 -11.95 20.68 5.68
C GLU A 68 -10.89 21.69 5.20
N ALA A 69 -10.28 21.40 4.05
CA ALA A 69 -9.31 22.29 3.42
C ALA A 69 -9.99 23.16 2.36
N ALA A 70 -9.81 24.48 2.45
CA ALA A 70 -10.31 25.42 1.43
C ALA A 70 -9.49 25.38 0.13
N THR A 71 -8.22 24.99 0.23
CA THR A 71 -7.31 24.86 -0.89
C THR A 71 -6.50 23.56 -0.80
N VAL A 72 -5.96 23.16 -1.94
CA VAL A 72 -4.98 22.10 -2.08
C VAL A 72 -3.71 22.71 -2.69
N THR A 73 -2.59 22.60 -1.99
CA THR A 73 -1.28 23.07 -2.46
C THR A 73 -0.60 21.98 -3.26
N VAL A 74 -0.18 22.29 -4.48
CA VAL A 74 0.60 21.41 -5.36
C VAL A 74 2.03 21.90 -5.42
N TYR A 75 2.96 20.98 -5.17
CA TYR A 75 4.41 21.18 -5.32
C TYR A 75 4.90 20.39 -6.52
N ALA A 76 5.48 21.10 -7.49
CA ALA A 76 6.00 20.49 -8.71
C ALA A 76 7.50 20.18 -8.59
N PRO A 77 7.99 19.14 -9.30
CA PRO A 77 9.41 18.79 -9.29
C PRO A 77 10.26 19.73 -10.17
N GLY A 78 9.62 20.54 -11.02
CA GLY A 78 10.28 21.51 -11.92
C GLY A 78 9.30 22.50 -12.54
N GLY A 79 9.74 23.20 -13.58
CA GLY A 79 8.96 24.24 -14.26
C GLY A 79 9.20 25.67 -13.73
N PRO A 80 8.43 26.66 -14.25
CA PRO A 80 8.54 28.06 -13.84
C PRO A 80 8.35 28.23 -12.34
N GLU A 81 9.11 29.14 -11.71
CA GLU A 81 9.10 29.32 -10.25
C GLU A 81 7.69 29.56 -9.68
N ALA A 82 6.92 30.43 -10.32
CA ALA A 82 5.52 30.71 -9.97
C ALA A 82 4.58 29.49 -10.05
N ARG A 83 5.00 28.42 -10.73
CA ARG A 83 4.25 27.16 -10.89
C ARG A 83 4.82 26.02 -10.06
N ARG A 84 5.93 26.21 -9.33
CA ARG A 84 6.52 25.18 -8.46
C ARG A 84 5.73 24.95 -7.18
N ARG A 85 4.94 25.94 -6.76
CA ARG A 85 3.99 25.84 -5.63
C ARG A 85 2.75 26.64 -6.00
N VAL A 86 1.61 25.97 -6.09
CA VAL A 86 0.34 26.59 -6.47
C VAL A 86 -0.78 26.07 -5.59
N ASP A 87 -1.63 26.97 -5.10
CA ASP A 87 -2.83 26.62 -4.36
C ASP A 87 -4.02 26.57 -5.31
N TYR A 88 -4.74 25.45 -5.29
CA TYR A 88 -5.97 25.24 -6.07
C TYR A 88 -7.17 25.25 -5.11
N PRO A 89 -8.24 26.01 -5.41
CA PRO A 89 -9.43 26.03 -4.56
C PRO A 89 -10.14 24.67 -4.57
N VAL A 90 -10.68 24.28 -3.41
CA VAL A 90 -11.49 23.07 -3.27
C VAL A 90 -12.96 23.44 -3.50
N GLY A 91 -13.55 22.95 -4.59
CA GLY A 91 -14.97 23.07 -4.89
C GLY A 91 -15.78 21.83 -4.47
N PRO A 92 -17.09 21.78 -4.78
CA PRO A 92 -17.97 20.64 -4.46
C PRO A 92 -17.47 19.28 -5.01
N GLU A 93 -16.86 19.31 -6.19
CA GLU A 93 -16.30 18.14 -6.87
C GLU A 93 -14.86 17.82 -6.44
N GLY A 94 -14.23 18.70 -5.64
CA GLY A 94 -12.82 18.62 -5.27
C GLY A 94 -11.98 19.77 -5.87
N ALA A 95 -10.67 19.69 -5.71
CA ALA A 95 -9.71 20.60 -6.33
C ALA A 95 -9.25 20.05 -7.68
N ARG A 96 -9.44 20.84 -8.75
CA ARG A 96 -8.88 20.54 -10.07
C ARG A 96 -7.44 21.05 -10.13
N ILE A 97 -6.50 20.12 -9.99
CA ILE A 97 -5.06 20.39 -10.07
C ILE A 97 -4.55 20.23 -11.50
N GLU A 98 -3.45 20.90 -11.81
CA GLU A 98 -2.81 20.86 -13.13
C GLU A 98 -1.30 20.69 -13.01
N SER A 99 -0.69 20.12 -14.05
CA SER A 99 0.77 20.09 -14.20
C SER A 99 1.34 21.50 -14.16
N ALA A 100 2.52 21.68 -13.56
CA ALA A 100 3.15 23.00 -13.47
C ALA A 100 3.40 23.63 -14.85
N ALA A 101 3.81 22.81 -15.81
CA ALA A 101 4.03 23.14 -17.22
C ALA A 101 3.91 21.86 -18.08
N PRO A 102 3.78 21.98 -19.42
CA PRO A 102 3.73 20.82 -20.32
C PRO A 102 4.93 19.88 -20.23
N GLN A 103 6.14 20.39 -19.94
CA GLN A 103 7.38 19.62 -19.76
C GLN A 103 7.79 19.45 -18.28
N ALA A 104 6.89 19.76 -17.35
CA ALA A 104 7.09 19.57 -15.93
C ALA A 104 6.08 18.56 -15.39
N GLY A 105 5.89 17.45 -16.11
CA GLY A 105 5.02 16.35 -15.67
C GLY A 105 5.67 15.51 -14.57
N ASN A 106 5.50 14.18 -14.63
CA ASN A 106 5.93 13.26 -13.59
C ASN A 106 5.21 13.54 -12.24
N TYR A 107 5.79 13.06 -11.14
CA TYR A 107 5.20 13.20 -9.81
C TYR A 107 5.21 14.64 -9.30
N HIS A 108 4.03 15.09 -8.89
CA HIS A 108 3.82 16.26 -8.06
C HIS A 108 3.40 15.80 -6.68
N TRP A 109 3.73 16.61 -5.67
CA TRP A 109 3.29 16.38 -4.30
C TRP A 109 2.13 17.29 -4.01
N VAL A 110 1.08 16.75 -3.43
CA VAL A 110 -0.18 17.47 -3.24
C VAL A 110 -0.58 17.40 -1.79
N VAL A 111 -0.96 18.54 -1.21
CA VAL A 111 -1.23 18.69 0.22
C VAL A 111 -2.56 19.41 0.43
N ALA A 112 -3.42 18.85 1.26
CA ALA A 112 -4.56 19.52 1.86
C ALA A 112 -4.24 19.73 3.35
N ARG A 113 -4.47 20.94 3.86
CA ARG A 113 -4.18 21.30 5.25
C ARG A 113 -5.37 21.99 5.88
N GLN A 114 -5.62 21.68 7.14
CA GLN A 114 -6.64 22.30 7.97
C GLN A 114 -6.01 22.63 9.33
N GLU A 115 -6.22 23.86 9.81
CA GLU A 115 -5.99 24.21 11.21
C GLU A 115 -7.33 24.22 11.94
N ILE A 116 -7.40 23.50 13.05
CA ILE A 116 -8.58 23.39 13.89
C ILE A 116 -8.27 24.13 15.20
N PRO A 117 -8.96 25.24 15.48
CA PRO A 117 -8.81 25.93 16.75
C PRO A 117 -9.50 25.13 17.87
N GLY A 118 -9.07 25.35 19.11
CA GLY A 118 -9.64 24.67 20.27
C GLY A 118 -8.75 24.82 21.50
N ALA A 119 -9.14 24.19 22.61
CA ALA A 119 -8.32 24.14 23.83
C ALA A 119 -6.96 23.47 23.58
N VAL A 120 -6.95 22.44 22.73
CA VAL A 120 -5.74 21.87 22.13
C VAL A 120 -5.86 22.08 20.61
N PRO A 121 -5.18 23.09 20.05
CA PRO A 121 -5.18 23.32 18.60
C PRO A 121 -4.69 22.07 17.85
N GLU A 122 -5.28 21.79 16.70
CA GLU A 122 -4.92 20.64 15.87
C GLU A 122 -4.57 21.09 14.44
N VAL A 123 -3.51 20.52 13.87
CA VAL A 123 -3.17 20.65 12.45
C VAL A 123 -3.41 19.29 11.80
N ARG A 124 -4.31 19.26 10.81
CA ARG A 124 -4.55 18.06 9.98
C ARG A 124 -3.95 18.26 8.60
N VAL A 125 -3.27 17.23 8.13
CA VAL A 125 -2.70 17.19 6.78
C VAL A 125 -3.07 15.88 6.09
N ALA A 126 -3.58 16.00 4.86
CA ALA A 126 -3.66 14.89 3.90
C ALA A 126 -2.69 15.18 2.76
N SER A 127 -1.89 14.18 2.36
CA SER A 127 -0.93 14.33 1.29
C SER A 127 -0.97 13.15 0.33
N THR A 128 -0.69 13.40 -0.95
CA THR A 128 -0.55 12.36 -1.97
C THR A 128 0.51 12.75 -2.98
N ALA A 129 1.12 11.75 -3.62
CA ALA A 129 1.88 11.94 -4.84
C ALA A 129 0.96 11.73 -6.05
N TRP A 130 0.93 12.68 -6.97
CA TRP A 130 0.13 12.58 -8.20
C TRP A 130 1.04 12.56 -9.43
N TYR A 131 0.83 11.60 -10.32
CA TYR A 131 1.62 11.47 -11.55
C TYR A 131 0.88 12.09 -12.73
N PHE A 132 1.50 13.08 -13.39
CA PHE A 132 1.06 13.56 -14.70
C PHE A 132 1.88 12.90 -15.80
N SER A 133 1.21 12.35 -16.81
CA SER A 133 1.80 11.54 -17.89
C SER A 133 2.60 12.33 -18.94
N ASN A 134 3.16 13.47 -18.55
CA ASN A 134 4.07 14.26 -19.36
C ASN A 134 5.52 14.05 -18.88
N PRO A 135 6.52 14.19 -19.76
CA PRO A 135 7.92 14.20 -19.33
C PRO A 135 8.17 15.25 -18.25
N GLY A 136 9.07 14.94 -17.33
CA GLY A 136 9.42 15.82 -16.22
C GLY A 136 10.56 15.26 -15.37
N PRO A 137 11.20 16.10 -14.57
CA PRO A 137 12.32 15.69 -13.73
C PRO A 137 11.91 14.61 -12.72
N ALA A 138 12.88 13.82 -12.27
CA ALA A 138 12.67 12.85 -11.20
C ALA A 138 12.23 13.55 -9.90
N PRO A 139 11.35 12.93 -9.09
CA PRO A 139 10.83 13.57 -7.88
C PRO A 139 11.84 13.63 -6.71
N THR A 140 13.13 13.40 -6.94
CA THR A 140 14.12 13.31 -5.86
C THR A 140 14.18 14.59 -5.02
N GLU A 141 14.32 15.75 -5.66
CA GLU A 141 14.35 17.05 -4.97
C GLU A 141 13.00 17.39 -4.35
N LEU A 142 11.91 16.99 -5.03
CA LEU A 142 10.56 17.12 -4.50
C LEU A 142 10.47 16.37 -3.15
N LEU A 143 10.84 15.08 -3.07
CA LEU A 143 10.76 14.29 -1.84
C LEU A 143 11.70 14.76 -0.71
N ARG A 144 12.78 15.50 -1.04
CA ARG A 144 13.69 16.09 -0.05
C ARG A 144 13.16 17.37 0.59
N ARG A 145 12.37 18.15 -0.14
CA ARG A 145 11.83 19.42 0.34
C ARG A 145 10.88 19.22 1.52
N SER A 146 11.05 19.97 2.61
CA SER A 146 10.06 20.02 3.69
C SER A 146 8.91 20.97 3.32
N ARG A 147 7.68 20.56 3.64
CA ARG A 147 6.43 21.24 3.24
C ARG A 147 5.58 21.66 4.44
N HIS A 148 5.67 20.91 5.53
CA HIS A 148 4.95 21.13 6.78
C HIS A 148 5.68 20.41 7.92
N GLU A 149 5.19 20.58 9.15
CA GLU A 149 5.89 20.22 10.38
C GLU A 149 6.06 18.70 10.54
N LEU A 150 4.99 17.94 10.42
CA LEU A 150 5.01 16.47 10.48
C LEU A 150 4.77 15.90 9.09
N GLU A 151 5.74 15.21 8.50
CA GLU A 151 5.68 14.69 7.12
C GLU A 151 5.81 13.16 7.08
N ILE A 152 5.09 12.52 6.16
CA ILE A 152 5.29 11.10 5.80
C ILE A 152 5.71 11.06 4.34
N ILE A 153 6.90 10.55 4.07
CA ILE A 153 7.50 10.51 2.73
C ILE A 153 7.73 9.05 2.33
N PRO A 154 7.12 8.56 1.23
CA PRO A 154 7.39 7.21 0.75
C PRO A 154 8.82 7.09 0.21
N ASP A 155 9.46 5.95 0.46
CA ASP A 155 10.81 5.66 0.00
C ASP A 155 10.99 4.16 -0.32
N PRO A 156 10.96 3.74 -1.60
CA PRO A 156 10.79 4.59 -2.78
C PRO A 156 9.31 4.95 -3.02
N LEU A 157 9.09 6.06 -3.73
CA LEU A 157 7.84 6.29 -4.45
C LEU A 157 7.85 5.41 -5.72
N PRO A 158 6.88 4.48 -5.91
CA PRO A 158 6.85 3.64 -7.11
C PRO A 158 6.87 4.47 -8.40
N ARG A 159 7.61 4.06 -9.43
CA ARG A 159 7.75 4.79 -10.73
C ARG A 159 7.33 3.95 -11.93
N GLU A 160 6.95 4.61 -13.03
CA GLU A 160 6.74 4.12 -14.41
C GLU A 160 5.72 2.98 -14.57
N HIS A 161 5.93 1.85 -13.91
CA HIS A 161 5.02 0.69 -13.85
C HIS A 161 4.90 0.09 -12.43
N GLY A 162 5.57 0.68 -11.45
CA GLY A 162 5.50 0.31 -10.03
C GLY A 162 4.19 0.75 -9.39
N ASN A 163 3.69 -0.09 -8.49
CA ASN A 163 2.59 0.24 -7.58
C ASN A 163 3.01 -0.24 -6.20
N TYR A 164 2.47 0.36 -5.14
CA TYR A 164 2.38 -0.37 -3.87
C TYR A 164 1.55 -1.64 -4.13
N ARG A 165 1.99 -2.79 -3.62
CA ARG A 165 1.28 -4.06 -3.85
C ARG A 165 1.01 -4.76 -2.53
N GLU A 166 -0.07 -5.54 -2.49
CA GLU A 166 -0.32 -6.46 -1.38
C GLU A 166 0.85 -7.44 -1.22
N SER A 167 1.04 -7.96 0.00
CA SER A 167 2.12 -8.87 0.39
C SER A 167 3.54 -8.30 0.30
N GLU A 168 3.72 -7.04 -0.15
CA GLU A 168 5.01 -6.38 -0.19
C GLU A 168 5.24 -5.48 1.03
N LYS A 169 6.51 -5.32 1.40
CA LYS A 169 6.96 -4.38 2.43
C LYS A 169 7.36 -3.06 1.78
N TRP A 170 6.82 -1.96 2.28
CA TRP A 170 7.12 -0.62 1.81
C TRP A 170 7.59 0.26 2.95
N ARG A 171 8.54 1.15 2.67
CA ARG A 171 9.12 2.04 3.67
C ARG A 171 8.57 3.45 3.53
N PHE A 172 8.40 4.09 4.68
CA PHE A 172 7.99 5.47 4.80
C PHE A 172 8.90 6.18 5.80
N LEU A 173 9.48 7.29 5.39
CA LEU A 173 10.25 8.19 6.24
C LEU A 173 9.29 9.17 6.91
N VAL A 174 9.28 9.21 8.23
CA VAL A 174 8.58 10.24 9.00
C VAL A 174 9.57 11.33 9.40
N ARG A 175 9.19 12.59 9.17
CA ARG A 175 9.98 13.76 9.56
C ARG A 175 9.20 14.67 10.48
N TRP A 176 9.91 15.24 11.45
CA TRP A 176 9.47 16.38 12.25
C TRP A 176 10.36 17.58 11.97
N GLN A 177 9.77 18.68 11.50
CA GLN A 177 10.46 19.91 11.13
C GLN A 177 11.64 19.65 10.18
N GLY A 178 11.42 18.77 9.19
CA GLY A 178 12.41 18.38 8.20
C GLY A 178 13.47 17.37 8.67
N ARG A 179 13.48 16.97 9.94
CA ARG A 179 14.42 15.99 10.50
C ARG A 179 13.78 14.62 10.65
N PRO A 180 14.49 13.50 10.43
CA PRO A 180 13.96 12.17 10.71
C PRO A 180 13.44 12.04 12.14
N LEU A 181 12.29 11.39 12.30
CA LEU A 181 11.63 11.23 13.60
C LEU A 181 11.59 9.75 14.00
N ALA A 182 12.39 9.38 15.01
CA ALA A 182 12.50 8.03 15.53
C ALA A 182 11.39 7.69 16.54
N GLY A 183 11.07 6.39 16.68
CA GLY A 183 10.09 5.86 17.65
C GLY A 183 8.65 6.29 17.40
N GLN A 184 8.35 6.87 16.23
CA GLN A 184 7.04 7.40 15.89
C GLN A 184 6.14 6.28 15.36
N PRO A 185 4.95 6.05 15.94
CA PRO A 185 3.98 5.10 15.40
C PRO A 185 3.43 5.59 14.05
N LEU A 186 3.47 4.71 13.05
CA LEU A 186 2.88 4.88 11.73
C LEU A 186 1.83 3.79 11.50
N THR A 187 0.58 4.19 11.22
CA THR A 187 -0.54 3.25 11.03
C THR A 187 -0.99 3.25 9.57
N LEU A 188 -0.95 2.08 8.93
CA LEU A 188 -1.58 1.80 7.65
C LEU A 188 -3.04 1.42 7.84
N GLU A 189 -3.91 1.98 7.01
CA GLU A 189 -5.30 1.59 6.82
C GLU A 189 -5.56 1.38 5.32
N THR A 190 -6.23 0.30 4.95
CA THR A 190 -6.65 0.04 3.56
C THR A 190 -8.14 0.27 3.37
N GLU A 191 -8.57 0.49 2.12
CA GLU A 191 -9.98 0.62 1.76
C GLU A 191 -10.82 -0.63 2.10
N PHE A 192 -10.18 -1.80 2.25
CA PHE A 192 -10.86 -3.03 2.69
C PHE A 192 -10.90 -3.19 4.22
N GLY A 193 -10.36 -2.24 4.97
CA GLY A 193 -10.47 -2.15 6.43
C GLY A 193 -9.34 -2.82 7.21
N SER A 194 -8.29 -3.30 6.54
CA SER A 194 -7.11 -3.82 7.23
C SER A 194 -6.35 -2.67 7.89
N ARG A 195 -5.79 -2.93 9.08
CA ARG A 195 -4.99 -1.96 9.82
C ARG A 195 -3.72 -2.61 10.37
N THR A 196 -2.59 -1.95 10.15
CA THR A 196 -1.27 -2.38 10.66
C THR A 196 -0.51 -1.18 11.19
N THR A 197 0.15 -1.32 12.33
CA THR A 197 1.01 -0.26 12.89
C THR A 197 2.46 -0.72 12.87
N ALA A 198 3.35 0.18 12.47
CA ALA A 198 4.80 0.04 12.56
C ALA A 198 5.36 1.22 13.35
N GLN A 199 6.59 1.10 13.87
CA GLN A 199 7.31 2.23 14.47
C GLN A 199 8.49 2.62 13.59
N THR A 200 8.85 3.90 13.62
CA THR A 200 10.03 4.38 12.92
C THR A 200 11.32 4.03 13.66
N ASP A 201 12.35 3.66 12.91
CA ASP A 201 13.71 3.44 13.41
C ASP A 201 14.45 4.77 13.70
N ASP A 202 15.72 4.67 14.11
CA ASP A 202 16.59 5.83 14.40
C ASP A 202 16.81 6.75 13.19
N GLN A 203 16.58 6.25 11.98
CA GLN A 203 16.64 7.00 10.73
C GLN A 203 15.27 7.53 10.30
N GLY A 204 14.25 7.41 11.16
CA GLY A 204 12.89 7.86 10.92
C GLY A 204 12.07 6.98 9.98
N TYR A 205 12.53 5.79 9.63
CA TYR A 205 11.84 4.91 8.70
C TYR A 205 10.96 3.88 9.40
N ALA A 206 9.72 3.76 8.96
CA ALA A 206 8.84 2.65 9.29
C ALA A 206 8.66 1.76 8.06
N THR A 207 8.81 0.44 8.24
CA THR A 207 8.52 -0.56 7.20
C THR A 207 7.15 -1.18 7.46
N VAL A 208 6.25 -1.08 6.50
CA VAL A 208 4.87 -1.56 6.60
C VAL A 208 4.63 -2.68 5.59
N LEU A 209 4.06 -3.80 6.05
CA LEU A 209 3.55 -4.85 5.18
C LEU A 209 2.15 -4.47 4.67
N PHE A 210 2.00 -4.41 3.36
CA PHE A 210 0.68 -4.24 2.75
C PHE A 210 -0.10 -5.57 2.85
N PRO A 211 -1.30 -5.57 3.45
CA PRO A 211 -2.06 -6.79 3.70
C PRO A 211 -2.63 -7.36 2.41
N ARG A 212 -2.82 -8.68 2.40
CA ARG A 212 -3.46 -9.42 1.30
C ARG A 212 -4.98 -9.45 1.49
N ASP A 213 -5.64 -8.32 1.27
CA ASP A 213 -7.03 -8.08 1.69
C ASP A 213 -7.99 -7.72 0.55
N PHE A 214 -7.53 -7.76 -0.71
CA PHE A 214 -8.44 -7.73 -1.85
C PHE A 214 -9.47 -8.85 -1.73
N LYS A 215 -10.76 -8.52 -1.79
CA LYS A 215 -11.87 -9.49 -1.77
C LYS A 215 -11.86 -10.33 -3.05
N ALA A 216 -12.38 -11.56 -3.06
CA ALA A 216 -12.50 -12.34 -4.30
C ALA A 216 -13.33 -11.55 -5.34
N ALA A 217 -13.01 -11.67 -6.63
CA ALA A 217 -13.84 -11.12 -7.68
C ALA A 217 -15.18 -11.86 -7.66
N SER A 218 -16.29 -11.16 -7.44
CA SER A 218 -17.63 -11.75 -7.60
C SER A 218 -17.77 -12.21 -9.04
N GLY A 219 -18.07 -13.49 -9.24
CA GLY A 219 -17.99 -14.21 -10.52
C GLY A 219 -19.00 -13.81 -11.61
N ASP A 220 -19.62 -12.63 -11.52
CA ASP A 220 -20.71 -12.25 -12.42
C ASP A 220 -20.32 -11.07 -13.31
N GLY A 221 -20.00 -11.39 -14.57
CA GLY A 221 -20.19 -10.48 -15.69
C GLY A 221 -18.99 -9.63 -16.09
N THR A 222 -18.61 -9.79 -17.37
CA THR A 222 -17.83 -8.86 -18.19
C THR A 222 -16.41 -8.49 -17.73
N GLY A 223 -15.47 -9.41 -17.98
CA GLY A 223 -14.25 -9.09 -18.74
C GLY A 223 -13.40 -7.89 -18.32
N GLY A 224 -13.28 -7.61 -17.01
CA GLY A 224 -12.36 -6.60 -16.51
C GLY A 224 -10.93 -7.14 -16.45
N HIS A 225 -10.21 -7.19 -17.57
CA HIS A 225 -8.78 -7.58 -17.62
C HIS A 225 -7.82 -6.55 -16.96
N GLY A 226 -8.30 -5.72 -16.03
CA GLY A 226 -7.52 -4.69 -15.35
C GLY A 226 -7.06 -5.14 -13.97
N ARG A 227 -5.79 -4.84 -13.63
CA ARG A 227 -5.26 -5.06 -12.27
C ARG A 227 -6.10 -4.29 -11.26
N ARG A 228 -6.62 -4.98 -10.25
CA ARG A 228 -7.46 -4.38 -9.22
C ARG A 228 -6.64 -3.45 -8.34
N ARG A 229 -7.21 -2.28 -8.03
CA ARG A 229 -6.58 -1.25 -7.19
C ARG A 229 -7.56 -0.81 -6.11
N ALA A 230 -7.01 -0.42 -4.97
CA ALA A 230 -7.75 0.11 -3.83
C ALA A 230 -6.92 1.23 -3.17
N GLY A 231 -7.58 2.11 -2.41
CA GLY A 231 -6.92 3.16 -1.64
C GLY A 231 -6.28 2.66 -0.36
N PHE A 232 -5.25 3.37 0.10
CA PHE A 232 -4.71 3.22 1.45
C PHE A 232 -4.35 4.59 2.03
N VAL A 233 -4.24 4.63 3.36
CA VAL A 233 -3.67 5.74 4.13
C VAL A 233 -2.59 5.18 5.03
N VAL A 234 -1.45 5.86 5.10
CA VAL A 234 -0.54 5.76 6.25
C VAL A 234 -0.63 7.06 7.03
N ALA A 235 -0.87 6.98 8.33
CA ALA A 235 -1.09 8.13 9.20
C ALA A 235 -0.24 8.05 10.46
N THR A 236 0.16 9.23 10.94
CA THR A 236 0.91 9.40 12.18
C THR A 236 0.43 10.65 12.89
N GLU A 237 0.55 10.64 14.21
CA GLU A 237 0.14 11.74 15.06
C GLU A 237 1.25 12.11 16.05
N ARG A 238 1.43 13.40 16.29
CA ARG A 238 2.37 13.91 17.29
C ARG A 238 1.75 15.07 18.05
N GLU A 239 1.99 15.14 19.34
CA GLU A 239 1.74 16.34 20.14
C GLU A 239 3.08 17.03 20.45
N ASP A 240 3.13 18.34 20.23
CA ASP A 240 4.30 19.16 20.49
C ASP A 240 3.85 20.60 20.80
N GLY A 241 4.40 21.22 21.85
CA GLY A 241 4.07 22.60 22.21
C GLY A 241 2.58 22.86 22.52
N GLY A 242 1.84 21.87 23.02
CA GLY A 242 0.40 21.99 23.28
C GLY A 242 -0.48 21.98 22.04
N ARG A 243 0.07 21.60 20.88
CA ARG A 243 -0.63 21.45 19.61
C ARG A 243 -0.52 20.00 19.12
N ARG A 244 -1.63 19.50 18.58
CA ARG A 244 -1.72 18.17 17.97
C ARG A 244 -1.48 18.26 16.47
N TYR A 245 -0.71 17.33 15.93
CA TYR A 245 -0.39 17.24 14.50
C TYR A 245 -0.79 15.87 14.00
N LEU A 246 -1.75 15.81 13.09
CA LEU A 246 -2.18 14.60 12.42
C LEU A 246 -1.83 14.69 10.93
N THR A 247 -0.94 13.81 10.48
CA THR A 247 -0.52 13.77 9.08
C THR A 247 -0.83 12.41 8.48
N ALA A 248 -1.41 12.43 7.27
CA ALA A 248 -1.68 11.26 6.46
C ALA A 248 -1.03 11.38 5.08
N PHE A 249 -0.43 10.28 4.61
CA PHE A 249 -0.09 10.07 3.21
C PHE A 249 -1.05 9.05 2.60
N ASN A 250 -1.62 9.39 1.45
CA ASN A 250 -2.66 8.63 0.77
C ASN A 250 -2.16 8.23 -0.62
N HIS A 251 -2.45 6.99 -1.03
CA HIS A 251 -2.22 6.56 -2.40
C HIS A 251 -3.08 5.32 -2.71
N GLY A 252 -2.98 4.79 -3.93
CA GLY A 252 -3.51 3.47 -4.28
C GLY A 252 -2.45 2.36 -4.19
N TYR A 253 -2.89 1.15 -3.87
CA TYR A 253 -2.14 -0.10 -3.96
C TYR A 253 -2.86 -1.10 -4.88
N ALA A 254 -2.13 -2.10 -5.37
CA ALA A 254 -2.60 -3.09 -6.33
C ALA A 254 -2.60 -4.51 -5.73
N GLN A 255 -3.45 -5.36 -6.28
CA GLN A 255 -3.46 -6.79 -5.99
C GLN A 255 -2.15 -7.43 -6.46
N ASP A 256 -1.73 -8.51 -5.78
CA ASP A 256 -0.51 -9.25 -6.06
C ASP A 256 -0.73 -10.08 -7.33
N ASP A 257 0.24 -10.00 -8.24
CA ASP A 257 0.18 -10.65 -9.56
C ASP A 257 0.24 -12.17 -9.44
N ASP A 258 0.87 -12.66 -8.38
CA ASP A 258 1.04 -14.08 -8.12
C ASP A 258 -0.05 -14.65 -7.21
N ARG A 259 -1.07 -13.83 -6.88
CA ARG A 259 -2.09 -14.22 -5.90
C ARG A 259 -2.78 -15.52 -6.25
N ASP A 260 -3.13 -15.70 -7.52
CA ASP A 260 -3.89 -16.85 -8.02
C ASP A 260 -2.97 -17.87 -8.73
N ARG A 261 -1.64 -17.68 -8.67
CA ARG A 261 -0.68 -18.61 -9.26
C ARG A 261 -0.31 -19.69 -8.26
N SER A 262 -0.43 -20.95 -8.68
CA SER A 262 0.00 -22.11 -7.90
C SER A 262 1.31 -22.67 -8.47
N LEU A 263 2.39 -22.54 -7.69
CA LEU A 263 3.68 -23.17 -8.00
C LEU A 263 3.54 -24.69 -8.07
N ALA A 264 2.68 -25.28 -7.23
CA ALA A 264 2.42 -26.71 -7.21
C ALA A 264 1.77 -27.20 -8.52
N TRP A 265 0.80 -26.46 -9.05
CA TRP A 265 0.21 -26.79 -10.34
C TRP A 265 1.22 -26.59 -11.48
N GLY A 266 2.01 -25.53 -11.45
CA GLY A 266 3.09 -25.32 -12.43
C GLY A 266 4.09 -26.48 -12.44
N ALA A 267 4.51 -26.95 -11.26
CA ALA A 267 5.41 -28.09 -11.13
C ALA A 267 4.76 -29.40 -11.63
N ALA A 268 3.49 -29.64 -11.30
CA ALA A 268 2.75 -30.81 -11.77
C ALA A 268 2.64 -30.85 -13.29
N PHE A 269 2.27 -29.73 -13.93
CA PHE A 269 2.22 -29.63 -15.40
C PHE A 269 3.60 -29.80 -16.02
N GLY A 270 4.66 -29.23 -15.41
CA GLY A 270 6.04 -29.41 -15.87
C GLY A 270 6.49 -30.88 -15.85
N LEU A 271 6.16 -31.61 -14.78
CA LEU A 271 6.46 -33.05 -14.67
C LEU A 271 5.69 -33.87 -15.72
N VAL A 272 4.40 -33.59 -15.92
CA VAL A 272 3.60 -34.25 -16.97
C VAL A 272 4.18 -33.98 -18.36
N GLY A 273 4.59 -32.75 -18.64
CA GLY A 273 5.24 -32.38 -19.90
C GLY A 273 6.56 -33.13 -20.14
N MET A 274 7.39 -33.25 -19.10
CA MET A 274 8.64 -34.03 -19.18
C MET A 274 8.36 -35.52 -19.44
N ILE A 275 7.39 -36.12 -18.76
CA ILE A 275 7.01 -37.51 -19.00
C ILE A 275 6.49 -37.70 -20.43
N GLY A 276 5.66 -36.76 -20.91
CA GLY A 276 5.13 -36.76 -22.27
C GLY A 276 6.20 -36.57 -23.36
N ALA A 277 7.35 -35.96 -23.04
CA ALA A 277 8.46 -35.74 -23.98
C ALA A 277 9.43 -36.93 -24.09
N LEU A 278 9.45 -37.86 -23.12
CA LEU A 278 10.29 -39.06 -23.13
C LEU A 278 10.18 -39.90 -24.42
N PRO A 279 8.99 -40.14 -25.02
CA PRO A 279 8.86 -40.90 -26.26
C PRO A 279 9.49 -40.20 -27.46
N LEU A 280 9.48 -38.86 -27.49
CA LEU A 280 10.05 -38.06 -28.59
C LEU A 280 11.58 -38.06 -28.54
N LEU A 281 12.17 -38.00 -27.34
CA LEU A 281 13.61 -38.10 -27.14
C LEU A 281 14.15 -39.50 -27.51
N ARG A 282 13.41 -40.56 -27.19
CA ARG A 282 13.74 -41.93 -27.61
C ARG A 282 13.73 -42.10 -29.14
N ARG A 283 12.78 -41.46 -29.84
CA ARG A 283 12.71 -41.50 -31.31
C ARG A 283 13.83 -40.71 -31.99
N ARG A 284 14.37 -39.66 -31.35
CA ARG A 284 15.49 -38.88 -31.89
C ARG A 284 16.82 -39.63 -31.78
N ALA A 285 17.08 -40.28 -30.64
CA ALA A 285 18.27 -41.11 -30.44
C ALA A 285 18.32 -42.26 -31.47
N ALA A 286 17.19 -42.93 -31.73
CA ALA A 286 17.09 -43.99 -32.73
C ALA A 286 17.29 -43.53 -34.19
N ARG A 287 17.23 -42.21 -34.47
CA ARG A 287 17.42 -41.66 -35.83
C ARG A 287 18.86 -41.21 -36.09
N THR A 288 19.64 -40.95 -35.04
CA THR A 288 21.07 -40.61 -35.12
C THR A 288 21.99 -41.84 -35.23
N ASP A 289 21.55 -43.02 -34.80
CA ASP A 289 22.31 -44.28 -34.94
C ASP A 289 22.22 -44.91 -36.34
N PHE A 290 21.44 -44.33 -37.27
CA PHE A 290 21.30 -44.81 -38.66
C PHE A 290 22.03 -43.93 -39.69
N GLY A 291 22.97 -43.08 -39.27
CA GLY A 291 23.66 -42.11 -40.14
C GLY A 291 25.20 -42.22 -40.18
N GLY A 292 25.81 -43.17 -39.48
CA GLY A 292 27.26 -43.37 -39.47
C GLY A 292 27.63 -44.78 -39.91
N ASP A 293 27.65 -44.99 -41.23
CA ASP A 293 28.58 -45.90 -41.94
C ASP A 293 28.14 -46.01 -43.39
N HIS A 294 28.68 -45.17 -44.27
CA HIS A 294 29.01 -45.55 -45.63
C HIS A 294 30.25 -44.78 -46.09
N ALA A 295 31.21 -45.56 -46.58
CA ALA A 295 32.41 -45.17 -47.31
C ALA A 295 32.11 -44.37 -48.58
#